data_AF-A0A5B8MQB1-F1
#
_entry.id   AF-A0A5B8MQB1-F1
#
_cell.length_a   1.000
_cell.length_b   1.000
_cell.length_c   1.000
_cell.angle_alpha   90.00
_cell.angle_beta   90.00
_cell.angle_gamma   90.00
#
_symmetry.space_group_name_H-M   'P 1'
#
loop_
_entity.id
_entity.type
_entity.pdbx_description
1 polymer ?
#
loop_
_entity_poly.entity_id
_entity_poly.type
_entity_poly.pdbx_seq_one_letter_code
_entity_poly.pdbx_strand_id
1 'polypeptide(L)'
;MVWTPWGRGERDKEGSSRRKHRDNKRRGDELKSVLEHDRVDDGKRALEDWARSSREALERTSAVASSVSSRDVVPLAVSCAASLSVHCAVLKGCQVASASVLRVSCATPVLSTLVGGATVALASVASGSISRALQQPLLAGDGRRRPLLTWGDDSSGGGNNPFWEAVRSTTTTKDVLLDAAVGLACFAALGGRARSVLASDVRYPGANARASMPAVGASYATKFQRSELLRMLRLHGCHHCGKRSGPVIADHMPPNHFVEKARQGSRKGLGWVLTKMRFSGRLSQRFYPQCRGCSQKQAVAVKKNAKSLVTHLGGWHPHYLAGPFVMFRTYDLANQGTVLQNAQSAKEEVGKFLLAQADKFA
;
A
#
# COMPACT_ATOMS: atom_id res chain seq x y z
N MET A 1 -8.03 -91.19 44.84
CA MET A 1 -9.06 -90.47 44.07
C MET A 1 -9.91 -89.67 45.05
N VAL A 2 -9.74 -88.36 45.09
CA VAL A 2 -10.63 -87.45 45.82
C VAL A 2 -10.99 -86.33 44.85
N TRP A 3 -12.28 -86.20 44.56
CA TRP A 3 -12.90 -85.16 43.75
C TRP A 3 -13.41 -84.08 44.70
N THR A 4 -13.16 -82.80 44.40
CA THR A 4 -13.91 -81.69 45.00
C THR A 4 -14.37 -80.70 43.92
N PRO A 5 -15.59 -80.14 44.04
CA PRO A 5 -16.26 -79.43 42.96
C PRO A 5 -16.00 -77.92 42.99
N TRP A 6 -15.77 -77.33 41.82
CA TRP A 6 -15.64 -75.88 41.67
C TRP A 6 -17.01 -75.18 41.66
N GLY A 7 -17.11 -74.16 42.51
CA GLY A 7 -18.31 -73.44 42.88
C GLY A 7 -18.82 -72.46 41.82
N ARG A 8 -20.14 -72.34 41.83
CA ARG A 8 -21.03 -71.58 40.96
C ARG A 8 -21.21 -70.18 41.58
N GLY A 9 -20.52 -69.13 41.09
CA GLY A 9 -20.57 -67.82 41.76
C GLY A 9 -20.29 -66.53 40.95
N GLU A 10 -20.00 -66.60 39.65
CA GLU A 10 -19.52 -65.42 38.90
C GLU A 10 -20.47 -64.86 37.82
N ARG A 11 -21.73 -65.30 37.73
CA ARG A 11 -22.63 -64.86 36.65
C ARG A 11 -23.40 -63.55 36.90
N ASP A 12 -23.47 -63.05 38.14
CA ASP A 12 -24.35 -61.90 38.45
C ASP A 12 -23.64 -60.53 38.41
N LYS A 13 -22.30 -60.49 38.38
CA LYS A 13 -21.54 -59.22 38.34
C LYS A 13 -21.43 -58.62 36.94
N GLU A 14 -21.57 -59.43 35.89
CA GLU A 14 -21.42 -58.96 34.50
C GLU A 14 -22.61 -58.11 34.01
N GLY A 15 -23.82 -58.41 34.49
CA GLY A 15 -25.04 -57.68 34.09
C GLY A 15 -25.10 -56.24 34.61
N SER A 16 -24.62 -56.00 35.83
CA SER A 16 -24.64 -54.67 36.47
C SER A 16 -23.64 -53.69 35.83
N SER A 17 -22.47 -54.18 35.42
CA SER A 17 -21.44 -53.38 34.75
C SER A 17 -21.89 -52.92 33.36
N ARG A 18 -22.51 -53.82 32.57
CA ARG A 18 -23.02 -53.48 31.23
C ARG A 18 -24.15 -52.45 31.27
N ARG A 19 -24.98 -52.46 32.31
CA ARG A 19 -26.07 -51.48 32.48
C ARG A 19 -25.54 -50.08 32.78
N LYS A 20 -24.58 -49.95 33.71
CA LYS A 20 -23.93 -48.67 34.04
C LYS A 20 -23.18 -48.07 32.84
N HIS A 21 -22.53 -48.90 32.03
CA HIS A 21 -21.84 -48.41 30.84
C HIS A 21 -22.81 -47.85 29.78
N ARG A 22 -23.96 -48.52 29.59
CA ARG A 22 -24.99 -48.09 28.64
C ARG A 22 -25.67 -46.78 29.07
N ASP A 23 -25.91 -46.60 30.35
CA ASP A 23 -26.49 -45.36 30.90
C ASP A 23 -25.51 -44.18 30.82
N ASN A 24 -24.22 -44.40 31.10
CA ASN A 24 -23.20 -43.36 30.93
C ASN A 24 -23.01 -42.95 29.46
N LYS A 25 -23.08 -43.91 28.52
CA LYS A 25 -23.02 -43.59 27.09
C LYS A 25 -24.22 -42.74 26.66
N ARG A 26 -25.43 -43.10 27.10
CA ARG A 26 -26.66 -42.34 26.79
C ARG A 26 -26.61 -40.91 27.33
N ARG A 27 -26.12 -40.71 28.57
CA ARG A 27 -25.94 -39.36 29.14
C ARG A 27 -24.88 -38.55 28.40
N GLY A 28 -23.81 -39.18 27.91
CA GLY A 28 -22.78 -38.52 27.11
C GLY A 28 -23.29 -38.03 25.75
N ASP A 29 -24.07 -38.86 25.06
CA ASP A 29 -24.67 -38.52 23.77
C ASP A 29 -25.71 -37.39 23.90
N GLU A 30 -26.49 -37.41 24.99
CA GLU A 30 -27.47 -36.35 25.31
C GLU A 30 -26.79 -35.01 25.62
N LEU A 31 -25.73 -35.00 26.46
CA LEU A 31 -24.96 -33.78 26.76
C LEU A 31 -24.27 -33.20 25.52
N LYS A 32 -23.78 -34.06 24.62
CA LYS A 32 -23.15 -33.63 23.37
C LYS A 32 -24.15 -32.97 22.43
N SER A 33 -25.37 -33.49 22.35
CA SER A 33 -26.44 -32.91 21.53
C SER A 33 -26.90 -31.54 22.04
N VAL A 34 -27.02 -31.36 23.37
CA VAL A 34 -27.36 -30.06 23.99
C VAL A 34 -26.26 -29.02 23.74
N LEU A 35 -24.99 -29.39 23.92
CA LEU A 35 -23.85 -28.49 23.67
C LEU A 35 -23.67 -28.12 22.19
N GLU A 36 -24.01 -29.03 21.26
CA GLU A 36 -24.01 -28.72 19.83
C GLU A 36 -25.17 -27.80 19.44
N HIS A 37 -26.35 -27.96 20.05
CA HIS A 37 -27.50 -27.06 19.81
C HIS A 37 -27.23 -25.64 20.33
N ASP A 38 -26.71 -25.50 21.55
CA ASP A 38 -26.38 -24.19 22.14
C ASP A 38 -25.32 -23.44 21.33
N ARG A 39 -24.29 -24.13 20.82
CA ARG A 39 -23.27 -23.53 19.94
C ARG A 39 -23.83 -23.04 18.60
N VAL A 40 -24.81 -23.75 18.05
CA VAL A 40 -25.46 -23.35 16.78
C VAL A 40 -26.31 -22.11 17.01
N ASP A 41 -27.02 -22.03 18.15
CA ASP A 41 -27.86 -20.88 18.48
C ASP A 41 -27.04 -19.63 18.85
N ASP A 42 -25.93 -19.79 19.58
CA ASP A 42 -24.99 -18.68 19.85
C ASP A 42 -24.34 -18.15 18.57
N GLY A 43 -23.97 -19.06 17.65
CA GLY A 43 -23.42 -18.68 16.34
C GLY A 43 -24.43 -17.90 15.48
N LYS A 44 -25.71 -18.28 15.52
CA LYS A 44 -26.79 -17.56 14.83
C LYS A 44 -27.02 -16.17 15.43
N ARG A 45 -27.09 -16.06 16.76
CA ARG A 45 -27.25 -14.77 17.45
C ARG A 45 -26.09 -13.82 17.16
N ALA A 46 -24.85 -14.31 17.22
CA ALA A 46 -23.67 -13.51 16.89
C ALA A 46 -23.68 -13.01 15.42
N LEU A 47 -24.15 -13.83 14.48
CA LEU A 47 -24.30 -13.46 13.09
C LEU A 47 -25.41 -12.41 12.88
N GLU A 48 -26.53 -12.56 13.58
CA GLU A 48 -27.66 -11.61 13.54
C GLU A 48 -27.28 -10.25 14.14
N ASP A 49 -26.56 -10.24 15.26
CA ASP A 49 -26.06 -9.02 15.91
C ASP A 49 -25.01 -8.33 15.03
N TRP A 50 -24.10 -9.10 14.41
CA TRP A 50 -23.15 -8.56 13.43
C TRP A 50 -23.87 -7.95 12.21
N ALA A 51 -24.91 -8.62 11.69
CA ALA A 51 -25.70 -8.13 10.57
C ALA A 51 -26.48 -6.86 10.94
N ARG A 52 -27.05 -6.78 12.16
CA ARG A 52 -27.73 -5.59 12.68
C ARG A 52 -26.76 -4.42 12.82
N SER A 53 -25.62 -4.63 13.47
CA SER A 53 -24.57 -3.61 13.61
C SER A 53 -24.05 -3.12 12.26
N SER A 54 -23.90 -4.03 11.29
CA SER A 54 -23.47 -3.66 9.93
C SER A 54 -24.52 -2.81 9.20
N ARG A 55 -25.82 -3.11 9.35
CA ARG A 55 -26.90 -2.29 8.77
C ARG A 55 -26.97 -0.91 9.40
N GLU A 56 -26.89 -0.81 10.72
CA GLU A 56 -26.87 0.50 11.42
C GLU A 56 -25.66 1.33 11.02
N ALA A 57 -24.48 0.72 10.88
CA ALA A 57 -23.30 1.40 10.38
C ALA A 57 -23.50 1.91 8.95
N LEU A 58 -24.11 1.08 8.08
CA LEU A 58 -24.42 1.46 6.70
C LEU A 58 -25.41 2.63 6.64
N GLU A 59 -26.47 2.62 7.43
CA GLU A 59 -27.47 3.70 7.51
C GLU A 59 -26.88 5.00 8.04
N ARG A 60 -25.99 4.94 9.03
CA ARG A 60 -25.24 6.12 9.48
C ARG A 60 -24.34 6.67 8.38
N THR A 61 -23.66 5.79 7.65
CA THR A 61 -22.82 6.24 6.52
C THR A 61 -23.63 6.79 5.35
N SER A 62 -24.83 6.25 5.08
CA SER A 62 -25.69 6.73 4.00
C SER A 62 -26.36 8.05 4.34
N ALA A 63 -26.78 8.26 5.60
CA ALA A 63 -27.32 9.53 6.09
C ALA A 63 -26.25 10.64 6.07
N VAL A 64 -25.01 10.30 6.43
CA VAL A 64 -23.88 11.23 6.26
C VAL A 64 -23.64 11.49 4.77
N ALA A 65 -23.61 10.46 3.93
CA ALA A 65 -23.39 10.60 2.49
C ALA A 65 -24.47 11.43 1.79
N SER A 66 -25.74 11.33 2.20
CA SER A 66 -26.84 12.12 1.67
C SER A 66 -26.85 13.55 2.19
N SER A 67 -26.25 13.80 3.36
CA SER A 67 -26.01 15.15 3.90
C SER A 67 -24.84 15.87 3.24
N VAL A 68 -23.92 15.15 2.57
CA VAL A 68 -22.83 15.79 1.83
C VAL A 68 -23.39 16.37 0.54
N SER A 69 -23.53 17.68 0.49
CA SER A 69 -23.94 18.37 -0.72
C SER A 69 -22.96 18.03 -1.85
N SER A 70 -23.48 17.78 -3.05
CA SER A 70 -22.65 17.65 -4.26
C SER A 70 -21.71 18.85 -4.46
N ARG A 71 -22.04 20.00 -3.85
CA ARG A 71 -21.22 21.21 -3.78
C ARG A 71 -19.88 21.02 -3.06
N ASP A 72 -19.79 20.09 -2.11
CA ASP A 72 -18.58 19.85 -1.30
C ASP A 72 -17.80 18.61 -1.78
N VAL A 73 -18.49 17.60 -2.31
CA VAL A 73 -17.86 16.38 -2.84
C VAL A 73 -17.04 16.66 -4.09
N VAL A 74 -17.61 17.44 -5.02
CA VAL A 74 -16.98 17.67 -6.34
C VAL A 74 -15.61 18.35 -6.19
N PRO A 75 -15.45 19.45 -5.44
CA PRO A 75 -14.15 20.09 -5.32
C PRO A 75 -13.11 19.24 -4.57
N LEU A 76 -13.54 18.43 -3.60
CA LEU A 76 -12.67 17.48 -2.91
C LEU A 76 -12.19 16.39 -3.88
N ALA A 77 -13.09 15.81 -4.68
CA ALA A 77 -12.76 14.79 -5.67
C ALA A 77 -11.79 15.35 -6.74
N VAL A 78 -12.04 16.57 -7.22
CA VAL A 78 -11.14 17.27 -8.17
C VAL A 78 -9.76 17.50 -7.55
N SER A 79 -9.69 18.01 -6.32
CA SER A 79 -8.44 18.26 -5.61
C SER A 79 -7.65 16.96 -5.39
N CYS A 80 -8.34 15.88 -5.03
CA CYS A 80 -7.78 14.54 -4.86
C CYS A 80 -7.20 14.01 -6.18
N ALA A 81 -7.97 14.05 -7.26
CA ALA A 81 -7.57 13.59 -8.58
C ALA A 81 -6.37 14.40 -9.12
N ALA A 82 -6.39 15.73 -8.97
CA ALA A 82 -5.30 16.60 -9.37
C ALA A 82 -4.02 16.30 -8.56
N SER A 83 -4.14 16.18 -7.25
CA SER A 83 -3.05 15.84 -6.33
C SER A 83 -2.41 14.50 -6.68
N LEU A 84 -3.22 13.45 -6.91
CA LEU A 84 -2.73 12.14 -7.35
C LEU A 84 -2.00 12.22 -8.69
N SER A 85 -2.57 12.97 -9.64
CA SER A 85 -2.03 13.11 -11.00
C SER A 85 -0.69 13.83 -10.99
N VAL A 86 -0.60 14.97 -10.30
CA VAL A 86 0.65 15.73 -10.13
C VAL A 86 1.70 14.89 -9.41
N HIS A 87 1.33 14.22 -8.32
CA HIS A 87 2.25 13.35 -7.59
C HIS A 87 2.83 12.27 -8.51
N CYS A 88 1.97 11.55 -9.25
CA CYS A 88 2.41 10.53 -10.21
C CYS A 88 3.26 11.10 -11.35
N ALA A 89 2.92 12.29 -11.85
CA ALA A 89 3.66 12.95 -12.92
C ALA A 89 5.07 13.35 -12.46
N VAL A 90 5.22 13.89 -11.25
CA VAL A 90 6.53 14.22 -10.68
C VAL A 90 7.36 12.96 -10.45
N LEU A 91 6.79 11.90 -9.88
CA LEU A 91 7.50 10.61 -9.74
C LEU A 91 7.99 10.08 -11.11
N LYS A 92 7.17 10.21 -12.17
CA LYS A 92 7.52 9.86 -13.55
C LYS A 92 8.64 10.72 -14.13
N GLY A 93 8.52 12.03 -14.01
CA GLY A 93 9.55 12.96 -14.45
C GLY A 93 10.89 12.69 -13.77
N CYS A 94 10.90 12.56 -12.44
CA CYS A 94 12.11 12.29 -11.67
C CYS A 94 12.70 10.91 -11.97
N GLN A 95 11.89 9.88 -12.24
CA GLN A 95 12.40 8.58 -12.65
C GLN A 95 13.10 8.65 -14.01
N VAL A 96 12.52 9.35 -14.99
CA VAL A 96 13.14 9.54 -16.31
C VAL A 96 14.42 10.38 -16.19
N ALA A 97 14.37 11.49 -15.45
CA ALA A 97 15.53 12.37 -15.23
C ALA A 97 16.67 11.66 -14.50
N SER A 98 16.38 10.92 -13.43
CA SER A 98 17.40 10.14 -12.71
C SER A 98 18.02 9.05 -13.57
N ALA A 99 17.25 8.43 -14.46
CA ALA A 99 17.75 7.41 -15.38
C ALA A 99 18.61 8.00 -16.50
N SER A 100 18.13 9.06 -17.16
CA SER A 100 18.75 9.62 -18.36
C SER A 100 19.90 10.57 -18.06
N VAL A 101 19.72 11.47 -17.07
CA VAL A 101 20.69 12.52 -16.73
C VAL A 101 21.66 12.04 -15.67
N LEU A 102 21.14 11.66 -14.50
CA LEU A 102 21.99 11.33 -13.35
C LEU A 102 22.58 9.91 -13.42
N ARG A 103 22.05 9.07 -14.32
CA ARG A 103 22.38 7.63 -14.41
C ARG A 103 22.27 6.94 -13.04
N VAL A 104 21.34 7.35 -12.18
CA VAL A 104 21.09 6.74 -10.87
C VAL A 104 20.03 5.66 -11.02
N SER A 105 20.23 4.50 -10.38
CA SER A 105 19.24 3.43 -10.35
C SER A 105 18.89 3.04 -8.94
N CYS A 106 17.85 2.21 -8.78
CA CYS A 106 17.48 1.61 -7.50
C CYS A 106 18.59 0.77 -6.84
N ALA A 107 19.63 0.40 -7.61
CA ALA A 107 20.76 -0.40 -7.17
C ALA A 107 22.01 0.45 -6.81
N THR A 108 21.96 1.77 -6.99
CA THR A 108 23.04 2.65 -6.53
C THR A 108 23.00 2.76 -5.00
N PRO A 109 24.03 2.28 -4.26
CA PRO A 109 24.02 2.34 -2.79
C PRO A 109 23.93 3.77 -2.29
N VAL A 110 23.19 3.99 -1.20
CA VAL A 110 22.92 5.28 -0.54
C VAL A 110 22.16 6.27 -1.43
N LEU A 111 22.70 6.61 -2.61
CA LEU A 111 22.12 7.57 -3.54
C LEU A 111 20.73 7.18 -4.01
N SER A 112 20.42 5.89 -4.14
CA SER A 112 19.05 5.45 -4.47
C SER A 112 18.02 5.82 -3.41
N THR A 113 18.42 5.83 -2.14
CA THR A 113 17.54 6.20 -1.02
C THR A 113 17.44 7.72 -0.92
N LEU A 114 18.54 8.45 -1.09
CA LEU A 114 18.54 9.91 -1.08
C LEU A 114 17.74 10.50 -2.24
N VAL A 115 18.06 10.13 -3.48
CA VAL A 115 17.35 10.63 -4.68
C VAL A 115 15.90 10.15 -4.68
N GLY A 116 15.66 8.90 -4.25
CA GLY A 116 14.30 8.38 -4.13
C GLY A 116 13.46 9.12 -3.09
N GLY A 117 14.03 9.41 -1.91
CA GLY A 117 13.37 10.17 -0.86
C GLY A 117 13.10 11.62 -1.30
N ALA A 118 14.09 12.29 -1.89
CA ALA A 118 13.94 13.63 -2.44
C ALA A 118 12.86 13.69 -3.54
N THR A 119 12.77 12.66 -4.39
CA THR A 119 11.73 12.53 -5.42
C THR A 119 10.34 12.43 -4.81
N VAL A 120 10.15 11.62 -3.77
CA VAL A 120 8.86 11.51 -3.07
C VAL A 120 8.51 12.83 -2.37
N ALA A 121 9.46 13.46 -1.67
CA ALA A 121 9.26 14.75 -1.03
C ALA A 121 8.83 15.83 -2.04
N LEU A 122 9.53 15.93 -3.17
CA LEU A 122 9.19 16.86 -4.24
C LEU A 122 7.79 16.61 -4.81
N ALA A 123 7.44 15.34 -5.07
CA ALA A 123 6.12 14.97 -5.57
C ALA A 123 5.01 15.30 -4.56
N SER A 124 5.30 15.20 -3.27
CA SER A 124 4.37 15.55 -2.19
C SER A 124 4.19 17.06 -2.02
N VAL A 125 5.27 17.84 -2.09
CA VAL A 125 5.20 19.31 -2.10
C VAL A 125 4.40 19.80 -3.30
N ALA A 126 4.67 19.27 -4.50
CA ALA A 126 3.91 19.62 -5.70
C ALA A 126 2.42 19.27 -5.56
N SER A 127 2.11 18.13 -4.94
CA SER A 127 0.73 17.71 -4.64
C SER A 127 0.03 18.63 -3.63
N GLY A 128 0.73 19.10 -2.59
CA GLY A 128 0.16 20.05 -1.63
C GLY A 128 -0.06 21.43 -2.25
N SER A 129 0.89 21.90 -3.06
CA SER A 129 0.77 23.20 -3.73
C SER A 129 -0.34 23.23 -4.78
N ILE A 130 -0.55 22.15 -5.55
CA ILE A 130 -1.71 22.08 -6.46
C ILE A 130 -3.02 22.08 -5.69
N SER A 131 -3.10 21.36 -4.57
CA SER A 131 -4.29 21.32 -3.74
C SER A 131 -4.67 22.71 -3.20
N ARG A 132 -3.71 23.44 -2.62
CA ARG A 132 -3.91 24.81 -2.13
C ARG A 132 -4.38 25.75 -3.23
N ALA A 133 -3.76 25.68 -4.42
CA ALA A 133 -4.14 26.52 -5.55
C ALA A 133 -5.57 26.23 -6.04
N LEU A 134 -6.00 24.96 -6.03
CA LEU A 134 -7.36 24.57 -6.40
C LEU A 134 -8.40 24.97 -5.33
N GLN A 135 -8.00 25.06 -4.07
CA GLN A 135 -8.89 25.40 -2.96
C GLN A 135 -9.10 26.90 -2.80
N GLN A 136 -8.12 27.74 -3.14
CA GLN A 136 -8.23 29.20 -2.97
C GLN A 136 -9.51 29.82 -3.59
N PRO A 137 -9.87 29.52 -4.86
CA PRO A 137 -11.08 30.07 -5.46
C PRO A 137 -12.38 29.60 -4.80
N LEU A 138 -12.36 28.44 -4.15
CA LEU A 138 -13.52 27.91 -3.42
C LEU A 138 -13.74 28.65 -2.10
N LEU A 139 -12.65 29.00 -1.42
CA LEU A 139 -12.68 29.68 -0.13
C LEU A 139 -12.95 31.18 -0.25
N ALA A 140 -12.58 31.80 -1.37
CA ALA A 140 -12.72 33.25 -1.55
C ALA A 140 -14.18 33.75 -1.51
N GLY A 141 -15.19 32.88 -1.52
CA GLY A 141 -16.59 33.24 -1.23
C GLY A 141 -17.26 34.19 -2.22
N ASP A 142 -16.53 34.75 -3.18
CA ASP A 142 -16.90 35.94 -3.95
C ASP A 142 -18.04 35.75 -4.96
N GLY A 143 -18.69 34.58 -5.00
CA GLY A 143 -19.76 34.24 -5.94
C GLY A 143 -19.34 34.15 -7.41
N ARG A 144 -18.27 34.86 -7.80
CA ARG A 144 -17.63 34.82 -9.12
C ARG A 144 -16.67 33.64 -9.18
N ARG A 145 -17.22 32.43 -9.29
CA ARG A 145 -16.45 31.24 -9.64
C ARG A 145 -15.86 31.44 -11.04
N ARG A 146 -14.61 31.90 -11.13
CA ARG A 146 -13.88 31.83 -12.39
C ARG A 146 -13.73 30.34 -12.74
N PRO A 147 -14.23 29.88 -13.91
CA PRO A 147 -14.10 28.48 -14.28
C PRO A 147 -12.62 28.09 -14.26
N LEU A 148 -12.31 26.92 -13.70
CA LEU A 148 -10.94 26.38 -13.68
C LEU A 148 -10.31 26.33 -15.10
N LEU A 149 -11.15 26.25 -16.13
CA LEU A 149 -10.76 26.22 -17.54
C LEU A 149 -10.41 27.59 -18.13
N THR A 150 -10.83 28.72 -17.55
CA THR A 150 -10.48 30.06 -18.09
C THR A 150 -9.06 30.49 -17.72
N TRP A 151 -8.29 29.64 -17.03
CA TRP A 151 -6.91 29.92 -16.65
C TRP A 151 -5.91 29.69 -17.80
N GLY A 152 -6.39 29.20 -18.96
CA GLY A 152 -5.58 28.89 -20.13
C GLY A 152 -5.59 29.93 -21.27
N ASP A 153 -6.55 30.87 -21.30
CA ASP A 153 -6.82 31.67 -22.51
C ASP A 153 -6.25 33.11 -22.49
N ASP A 154 -5.60 33.55 -21.42
CA ASP A 154 -4.90 34.85 -21.41
C ASP A 154 -3.55 34.75 -22.15
N SER A 155 -3.64 34.47 -23.46
CA SER A 155 -2.51 34.36 -24.41
C SER A 155 -2.00 35.72 -24.87
N SER A 156 -2.61 36.82 -24.41
CA SER A 156 -2.29 38.18 -24.86
C SER A 156 -1.35 38.88 -23.88
N GLY A 157 -0.07 38.52 -23.95
CA GLY A 157 1.03 39.41 -23.56
C GLY A 157 1.71 39.08 -22.23
N GLY A 158 2.76 38.23 -22.29
CA GLY A 158 3.94 38.26 -21.41
C GLY A 158 3.79 38.19 -19.88
N GLY A 159 2.58 38.16 -19.34
CA GLY A 159 2.30 38.16 -17.91
C GLY A 159 2.50 36.79 -17.27
N ASN A 160 2.93 36.78 -16.00
CA ASN A 160 2.96 35.56 -15.20
C ASN A 160 1.55 34.95 -15.14
N ASN A 161 1.40 33.67 -15.51
CA ASN A 161 0.13 32.99 -15.38
C ASN A 161 -0.33 33.04 -13.90
N PRO A 162 -1.53 33.57 -13.60
CA PRO A 162 -2.04 33.74 -12.24
C PRO A 162 -2.10 32.42 -11.47
N PHE A 163 -2.16 31.27 -12.17
CA PHE A 163 -2.04 29.96 -11.57
C PHE A 163 -0.71 29.71 -10.89
N TRP A 164 0.38 29.95 -11.62
CA TRP A 164 1.72 29.73 -11.09
C TRP A 164 2.05 30.74 -10.00
N GLU A 165 1.42 31.91 -10.03
CA GLU A 165 1.49 32.87 -8.94
C GLU A 165 0.71 32.40 -7.69
N ALA A 166 -0.50 31.87 -7.85
CA ALA A 166 -1.26 31.27 -6.75
C ALA A 166 -0.51 30.08 -6.12
N VAL A 167 0.06 29.18 -6.94
CA VAL A 167 0.89 28.05 -6.49
C VAL A 167 2.10 28.52 -5.68
N ARG A 168 2.78 29.59 -6.13
CA ARG A 168 3.97 30.14 -5.46
C ARG A 168 3.63 30.90 -4.18
N SER A 169 2.60 31.75 -4.22
CA SER A 169 2.23 32.65 -3.12
C SER A 169 1.57 31.92 -1.93
N THR A 170 0.89 30.80 -2.17
CA THR A 170 0.19 30.03 -1.12
C THR A 170 1.08 29.09 -0.33
N THR A 171 2.35 28.93 -0.71
CA THR A 171 3.21 27.90 -0.14
C THR A 171 4.24 28.54 0.80
N THR A 172 4.06 28.39 2.11
CA THR A 172 5.07 28.79 3.09
C THR A 172 6.18 27.75 3.20
N THR A 173 7.37 28.11 3.69
CA THR A 173 8.45 27.14 3.95
C THR A 173 8.02 26.04 4.92
N LYS A 174 7.18 26.38 5.91
CA LYS A 174 6.61 25.40 6.85
C LYS A 174 5.70 24.40 6.12
N ASP A 175 4.88 24.85 5.17
CA ASP A 175 4.03 23.98 4.37
C ASP A 175 4.82 23.05 3.47
N VAL A 176 5.91 23.53 2.86
CA VAL A 176 6.82 22.69 2.06
C VAL A 176 7.37 21.55 2.92
N LEU A 177 7.87 21.86 4.11
CA LEU A 177 8.46 20.87 5.00
C LEU A 177 7.41 19.87 5.50
N LEU A 178 6.21 20.33 5.85
CA LEU A 178 5.12 19.47 6.30
C LEU A 178 4.60 18.58 5.18
N ASP A 179 4.40 19.11 3.97
CA ASP A 179 3.95 18.32 2.81
C ASP A 179 4.98 17.24 2.45
N ALA A 180 6.27 17.58 2.47
CA ALA A 180 7.34 16.63 2.27
C ALA A 180 7.35 15.53 3.36
N ALA A 181 7.23 15.92 4.63
CA ALA A 181 7.26 14.98 5.76
C ALA A 181 6.04 14.04 5.76
N VAL A 182 4.83 14.57 5.63
CA VAL A 182 3.58 13.78 5.54
C VAL A 182 3.63 12.87 4.32
N GLY A 183 4.06 13.41 3.17
CA GLY A 183 4.23 12.66 1.95
C GLY A 183 5.16 11.45 2.08
N LEU A 184 6.34 11.65 2.66
CA LEU A 184 7.30 10.57 2.94
C LEU A 184 6.74 9.54 3.93
N ALA A 185 6.10 10.00 5.01
CA ALA A 185 5.50 9.13 6.01
C ALA A 185 4.39 8.25 5.41
N CYS A 186 3.45 8.85 4.67
CA CYS A 186 2.37 8.13 3.98
C CYS A 186 2.94 7.18 2.92
N PHE A 187 3.92 7.62 2.13
CA PHE A 187 4.56 6.77 1.13
C PHE A 187 5.19 5.52 1.78
N ALA A 188 5.91 5.69 2.89
CA ALA A 188 6.49 4.58 3.65
C ALA A 188 5.42 3.67 4.28
N ALA A 189 4.39 4.25 4.91
CA ALA A 189 3.28 3.52 5.54
C ALA A 189 2.51 2.64 4.52
N LEU A 190 2.37 3.12 3.28
CA LEU A 190 1.75 2.39 2.17
C LEU A 190 2.71 1.35 1.51
N GLY A 191 3.82 1.02 2.17
CA GLY A 191 4.80 0.04 1.72
C GLY A 191 5.69 0.53 0.57
N GLY A 192 5.80 1.83 0.38
CA GLY A 192 6.76 2.45 -0.53
C GLY A 192 8.18 2.32 0.01
N ARG A 193 9.15 2.17 -0.90
CA ARG A 193 10.59 2.22 -0.57
C ARG A 193 11.18 3.36 -1.37
N ALA A 194 12.00 4.22 -0.78
CA ALA A 194 12.58 5.35 -1.53
C ALA A 194 13.23 4.90 -2.86
N ARG A 195 14.01 3.81 -2.84
CA ARG A 195 14.61 3.24 -4.06
C ARG A 195 13.62 2.74 -5.11
N SER A 196 12.35 2.48 -4.75
CA SER A 196 11.35 1.97 -5.68
C SER A 196 10.73 3.02 -6.58
N VAL A 197 11.10 4.31 -6.45
CA VAL A 197 10.70 5.34 -7.42
C VAL A 197 11.73 5.51 -8.55
N LEU A 198 12.91 4.90 -8.43
CA LEU A 198 14.00 5.04 -9.40
C LEU A 198 13.98 3.91 -10.42
N ALA A 199 14.58 4.15 -11.59
CA ALA A 199 14.70 3.13 -12.62
C ALA A 199 15.52 1.93 -12.14
N SER A 200 15.14 0.74 -12.62
CA SER A 200 15.83 -0.50 -12.29
C SER A 200 17.05 -0.71 -13.18
N ASP A 201 18.21 -1.02 -12.60
CA ASP A 201 19.35 -1.55 -13.37
C ASP A 201 19.14 -3.05 -13.57
N VAL A 202 19.06 -3.48 -14.82
CA VAL A 202 18.73 -4.88 -15.17
C VAL A 202 19.74 -5.90 -14.65
N ARG A 203 20.96 -5.46 -14.29
CA ARG A 203 22.02 -6.33 -13.76
C ARG A 203 21.85 -6.68 -12.28
N TYR A 204 20.92 -6.02 -11.58
CA TYR A 204 20.70 -6.15 -10.14
C TYR A 204 19.21 -6.40 -9.84
N PRO A 205 18.84 -6.75 -8.59
CA PRO A 205 17.45 -6.73 -8.17
C PRO A 205 16.84 -5.33 -8.41
N GLY A 206 15.86 -5.27 -9.30
CA GLY A 206 15.16 -4.03 -9.64
C GLY A 206 14.30 -3.44 -8.50
N ALA A 207 13.75 -2.26 -8.76
CA ALA A 207 12.98 -1.46 -7.81
C ALA A 207 11.72 -2.17 -7.30
N ASN A 208 11.19 -3.14 -8.07
CA ASN A 208 10.01 -3.94 -7.76
C ASN A 208 10.36 -5.33 -7.18
N ALA A 209 11.61 -5.57 -6.79
CA ALA A 209 12.02 -6.79 -6.09
C ALA A 209 11.39 -6.86 -4.68
N ARG A 210 10.22 -7.51 -4.57
CA ARG A 210 9.46 -7.72 -3.32
C ARG A 210 9.57 -9.15 -2.81
N ALA A 211 9.50 -10.12 -3.71
CA ALA A 211 9.61 -11.55 -3.40
C ALA A 211 10.70 -12.18 -4.25
N SER A 212 11.28 -13.26 -3.72
CA SER A 212 12.32 -14.04 -4.39
C SER A 212 12.42 -15.43 -3.78
N MET A 213 12.96 -16.38 -4.55
CA MET A 213 13.27 -17.72 -4.08
C MET A 213 14.77 -17.95 -4.07
N PRO A 214 15.30 -18.76 -3.15
CA PRO A 214 16.71 -19.13 -3.17
C PRO A 214 17.03 -19.91 -4.46
N ALA A 215 18.17 -19.59 -5.08
CA ALA A 215 18.75 -20.41 -6.14
C ALA A 215 19.82 -21.32 -5.52
N VAL A 216 19.69 -22.63 -5.73
CA VAL A 216 20.65 -23.61 -5.20
C VAL A 216 21.71 -23.83 -6.28
N GLY A 217 22.88 -23.25 -6.09
CA GLY A 217 23.98 -23.34 -7.04
C GLY A 217 23.71 -22.58 -8.35
N ALA A 218 24.26 -23.09 -9.45
CA ALA A 218 24.15 -22.51 -10.79
C ALA A 218 23.04 -23.15 -11.65
N SER A 219 22.28 -24.10 -11.08
CA SER A 219 21.26 -24.85 -11.82
C SER A 219 20.06 -23.97 -12.17
N TYR A 220 19.50 -24.19 -13.36
CA TYR A 220 18.25 -23.53 -13.76
C TYR A 220 17.10 -23.86 -12.80
N ALA A 221 16.12 -22.94 -12.72
CA ALA A 221 14.94 -23.15 -11.90
C ALA A 221 14.13 -24.37 -12.34
N THR A 222 13.74 -25.20 -11.36
CA THR A 222 12.89 -26.38 -11.55
C THR A 222 11.48 -25.99 -12.05
N LYS A 223 10.70 -26.96 -12.54
CA LYS A 223 9.31 -26.71 -12.98
C LYS A 223 8.45 -26.11 -11.85
N PHE A 224 8.60 -26.65 -10.63
CA PHE A 224 7.92 -26.14 -9.45
C PHE A 224 8.33 -24.69 -9.15
N GLN A 225 9.63 -24.40 -9.14
CA GLN A 225 10.15 -23.05 -8.94
C GLN A 225 9.62 -22.07 -10.00
N ARG A 226 9.54 -22.47 -11.27
CA ARG A 226 8.96 -21.62 -12.34
C ARG A 226 7.48 -21.34 -12.11
N SER A 227 6.70 -22.34 -11.67
CA SER A 227 5.29 -22.15 -11.32
C SER A 227 5.13 -21.12 -10.18
N GLU A 228 5.95 -21.23 -9.14
CA GLU A 228 5.93 -20.31 -8.01
C GLU A 228 6.40 -18.90 -8.41
N LEU A 229 7.41 -18.77 -9.26
CA LEU A 229 7.81 -17.47 -9.83
C LEU A 229 6.72 -16.87 -10.71
N LEU A 230 5.92 -17.67 -11.41
CA LEU A 230 4.77 -17.18 -12.17
C LEU A 230 3.69 -16.64 -11.24
N ARG A 231 3.43 -17.32 -10.12
CA ARG A 231 2.54 -16.81 -9.06
C ARG A 231 3.05 -15.47 -8.51
N MET A 232 4.35 -15.38 -8.20
CA MET A 232 4.99 -14.14 -7.75
C MET A 232 4.92 -13.02 -8.81
N LEU A 233 5.09 -13.34 -10.11
CA LEU A 233 4.97 -12.39 -11.21
C LEU A 233 3.55 -11.80 -11.29
N ARG A 234 2.51 -12.62 -11.14
CA ARG A 234 1.11 -12.16 -11.16
C ARG A 234 0.79 -11.27 -9.96
N LEU A 235 1.29 -11.64 -8.77
CA LEU A 235 1.01 -10.92 -7.53
C LEU A 235 1.80 -9.61 -7.41
N HIS A 236 3.11 -9.64 -7.68
CA HIS A 236 4.01 -8.51 -7.43
C HIS A 236 4.50 -7.81 -8.70
N GLY A 237 4.41 -8.45 -9.86
CA GLY A 237 4.96 -7.96 -11.12
C GLY A 237 6.43 -8.31 -11.31
N CYS A 238 6.91 -8.03 -12.51
CA CYS A 238 8.31 -8.15 -12.88
C CYS A 238 9.14 -7.25 -11.98
N HIS A 239 10.21 -7.80 -11.41
CA HIS A 239 10.98 -7.07 -10.41
C HIS A 239 11.76 -5.84 -10.97
N HIS A 240 11.91 -5.72 -12.30
CA HIS A 240 12.46 -4.52 -12.97
C HIS A 240 11.39 -3.54 -13.43
N CYS A 241 10.41 -3.99 -14.22
CA CYS A 241 9.43 -3.11 -14.90
C CYS A 241 8.01 -3.11 -14.31
N GLY A 242 7.71 -3.99 -13.35
CA GLY A 242 6.38 -4.11 -12.74
C GLY A 242 5.33 -4.87 -13.55
N LYS A 243 5.62 -5.29 -14.79
CA LYS A 243 4.67 -6.05 -15.65
C LYS A 243 4.19 -7.34 -14.96
N ARG A 244 2.88 -7.57 -14.88
CA ARG A 244 2.25 -8.73 -14.20
C ARG A 244 1.80 -9.86 -15.12
N SER A 245 1.99 -9.73 -16.43
CA SER A 245 1.50 -10.66 -17.45
C SER A 245 2.62 -11.24 -18.31
N GLY A 246 2.35 -12.39 -18.92
CA GLY A 246 3.24 -13.10 -19.84
C GLY A 246 4.08 -14.20 -19.16
N PRO A 247 5.00 -14.82 -19.92
CA PRO A 247 5.86 -15.87 -19.41
C PRO A 247 6.88 -15.30 -18.40
N VAL A 248 7.13 -16.07 -17.35
CA VAL A 248 8.15 -15.77 -16.35
C VAL A 248 9.49 -16.40 -16.76
N ILE A 249 10.56 -15.63 -16.65
CA ILE A 249 11.93 -16.10 -16.76
C ILE A 249 12.54 -16.14 -15.36
N ALA A 250 13.24 -17.24 -15.07
CA ALA A 250 13.85 -17.50 -13.78
C ALA A 250 15.38 -17.33 -13.87
N ASP A 251 15.81 -16.09 -14.06
CA ASP A 251 17.24 -15.77 -14.14
C ASP A 251 17.85 -15.58 -12.75
N HIS A 252 19.13 -15.95 -12.63
CA HIS A 252 19.89 -15.79 -11.39
C HIS A 252 20.20 -14.32 -11.12
N MET A 253 19.94 -13.89 -9.89
CA MET A 253 20.34 -12.57 -9.42
C MET A 253 21.18 -12.69 -8.13
N PRO A 254 22.43 -12.18 -8.11
CA PRO A 254 23.18 -11.66 -9.26
C PRO A 254 23.52 -12.76 -10.30
N PRO A 255 23.74 -12.39 -11.58
CA PRO A 255 24.20 -13.33 -12.62
C PRO A 255 25.48 -14.09 -12.25
N ASN A 256 25.61 -15.35 -12.69
CA ASN A 256 26.73 -16.25 -12.36
C ASN A 256 28.11 -15.62 -12.59
N HIS A 257 28.29 -14.95 -13.73
CA HIS A 257 29.53 -14.26 -14.08
C HIS A 257 29.95 -13.21 -13.02
N PHE A 258 29.02 -12.53 -12.35
CA PHE A 258 29.36 -11.61 -11.26
C PHE A 258 29.73 -12.35 -9.97
N VAL A 259 29.11 -13.49 -9.69
CA VAL A 259 29.45 -14.32 -8.54
C VAL A 259 30.84 -14.92 -8.70
N GLU A 260 31.19 -15.40 -9.90
CA GLU A 260 32.51 -15.92 -10.23
C GLU A 260 33.59 -14.84 -10.11
N LYS A 261 33.36 -13.66 -10.70
CA LYS A 261 34.28 -12.51 -10.55
C LYS A 261 34.44 -12.08 -9.09
N ALA A 262 33.36 -12.07 -8.31
CA ALA A 262 33.44 -11.73 -6.90
C ALA A 262 34.19 -12.77 -6.06
N ARG A 263 34.20 -14.05 -6.48
CA ARG A 263 35.01 -15.11 -5.86
C ARG A 263 36.49 -14.99 -6.22
N GLN A 264 36.79 -14.59 -7.45
CA GLN A 264 38.17 -14.43 -7.95
C GLN A 264 38.81 -13.10 -7.54
N GLY A 265 38.02 -12.07 -7.27
CA GLY A 265 38.50 -10.73 -6.93
C GLY A 265 39.26 -10.69 -5.59
N SER A 266 40.43 -10.04 -5.60
CA SER A 266 41.20 -9.75 -4.39
C SER A 266 40.31 -9.06 -3.33
N ARG A 267 40.30 -9.59 -2.10
CA ARG A 267 39.54 -9.04 -0.96
C ARG A 267 40.06 -7.68 -0.46
N LYS A 268 40.95 -7.03 -1.20
CA LYS A 268 41.62 -5.79 -0.81
C LYS A 268 41.08 -4.61 -1.63
N GLY A 269 40.79 -3.51 -0.94
CA GLY A 269 40.46 -2.21 -1.56
C GLY A 269 38.99 -1.80 -1.52
N LEU A 270 38.75 -0.54 -1.89
CA LEU A 270 37.46 0.15 -1.85
C LEU A 270 36.39 -0.55 -2.73
N GLY A 271 36.80 -1.19 -3.82
CA GLY A 271 35.89 -1.95 -4.70
C GLY A 271 35.21 -3.13 -4.01
N TRP A 272 35.91 -3.82 -3.11
CA TRP A 272 35.32 -4.91 -2.31
C TRP A 272 34.33 -4.36 -1.28
N VAL A 273 34.66 -3.24 -0.63
CA VAL A 273 33.76 -2.54 0.30
C VAL A 273 32.47 -2.12 -0.40
N LEU A 274 32.57 -1.48 -1.57
CA LEU A 274 31.40 -1.07 -2.36
C LEU A 274 30.57 -2.27 -2.85
N THR A 275 31.23 -3.38 -3.20
CA THR A 275 30.55 -4.62 -3.59
C THR A 275 29.83 -5.26 -2.40
N LYS A 276 30.45 -5.27 -1.22
CA LYS A 276 29.85 -5.75 0.03
C LYS A 276 28.70 -4.85 0.50
N MET A 277 28.79 -3.54 0.27
CA MET A 277 27.66 -2.62 0.50
C MET A 277 26.51 -2.83 -0.48
N ARG A 278 26.80 -3.21 -1.75
CA ARG A 278 25.77 -3.55 -2.75
C ARG A 278 25.09 -4.89 -2.46
N PHE A 279 25.85 -5.84 -1.95
CA PHE A 279 25.40 -7.19 -1.61
C PHE A 279 25.72 -7.44 -0.15
N SER A 280 24.94 -6.85 0.74
CA SER A 280 25.07 -7.01 2.19
C SER A 280 24.79 -8.46 2.59
N GLY A 281 25.83 -9.31 2.61
CA GLY A 281 25.77 -10.72 3.02
C GLY A 281 26.63 -11.67 2.17
N ARG A 282 26.53 -12.98 2.45
CA ARG A 282 26.99 -14.01 1.49
C ARG A 282 26.23 -13.78 0.18
N LEU A 283 26.93 -13.76 -0.96
CA LEU A 283 26.33 -13.65 -2.30
C LEU A 283 25.45 -14.88 -2.59
N SER A 284 24.26 -14.91 -1.99
CA SER A 284 23.24 -15.92 -2.25
C SER A 284 22.55 -15.51 -3.54
N GLN A 285 22.68 -16.34 -4.56
CA GLN A 285 21.89 -16.18 -5.76
C GLN A 285 20.43 -16.47 -5.46
N ARG A 286 19.55 -15.69 -6.08
CA ARG A 286 18.10 -15.81 -5.91
C ARG A 286 17.41 -15.68 -7.25
N PHE A 287 16.28 -16.36 -7.40
CA PHE A 287 15.37 -16.15 -8.52
C PHE A 287 14.37 -15.06 -8.17
N TYR A 288 14.23 -14.09 -9.06
CA TYR A 288 13.18 -13.06 -9.00
C TYR A 288 12.23 -13.22 -10.19
N PRO A 289 10.94 -12.88 -10.04
CA PRO A 289 10.01 -12.92 -11.16
C PRO A 289 10.42 -11.87 -12.20
N GLN A 290 10.77 -12.31 -13.40
CA GLN A 290 11.21 -11.43 -14.48
C GLN A 290 10.43 -11.71 -15.76
N CYS A 291 10.05 -10.67 -16.50
CA CYS A 291 9.42 -10.82 -17.81
C CYS A 291 10.48 -11.01 -18.91
N ARG A 292 10.10 -11.69 -20.01
CA ARG A 292 10.98 -11.94 -21.17
C ARG A 292 11.72 -10.70 -21.68
N GLY A 293 11.03 -9.56 -21.78
CA GLY A 293 11.64 -8.32 -22.26
C GLY A 293 12.72 -7.76 -21.33
N CYS A 294 12.56 -7.89 -20.01
CA CYS A 294 13.60 -7.47 -19.05
C CYS A 294 14.77 -8.46 -19.03
N SER A 295 14.50 -9.76 -19.13
CA SER A 295 15.54 -10.81 -19.22
C SER A 295 16.42 -10.62 -20.47
N GLN A 296 15.83 -10.36 -21.64
CA GLN A 296 16.59 -10.06 -22.86
C GLN A 296 17.49 -8.81 -22.71
N LYS A 297 16.95 -7.72 -22.13
CA LYS A 297 17.74 -6.52 -21.83
C LYS A 297 18.88 -6.82 -20.86
N GLN A 298 18.62 -7.66 -19.85
CA GLN A 298 19.63 -8.11 -18.90
C GLN A 298 20.73 -8.91 -19.60
N ALA A 299 20.40 -9.87 -20.46
CA ALA A 299 21.37 -10.67 -21.19
C ALA A 299 22.33 -9.79 -22.01
N VAL A 300 21.79 -8.80 -22.74
CA VAL A 300 22.60 -7.84 -23.51
C VAL A 300 23.46 -6.97 -22.58
N ALA A 301 22.89 -6.46 -21.49
CA ALA A 301 23.58 -5.61 -20.53
C ALA A 301 24.74 -6.34 -19.83
N VAL A 302 24.53 -7.60 -19.43
CA VAL A 302 25.55 -8.45 -18.80
C VAL A 302 26.65 -8.77 -19.81
N LYS A 303 26.30 -9.18 -21.04
CA LYS A 303 27.27 -9.48 -22.10
C LYS A 303 28.17 -8.29 -22.42
N LYS A 304 27.60 -7.07 -22.49
CA LYS A 304 28.35 -5.84 -22.77
C LYS A 304 28.95 -5.19 -21.52
N ASN A 305 28.73 -5.75 -20.34
CA ASN A 305 29.01 -5.13 -19.04
C ASN A 305 28.48 -3.68 -18.94
N ALA A 306 27.38 -3.38 -19.62
CA ALA A 306 26.83 -2.04 -19.77
C ALA A 306 25.65 -1.82 -18.81
N LYS A 307 25.50 -0.60 -18.30
CA LYS A 307 24.35 -0.20 -17.49
C LYS A 307 23.13 -0.02 -18.40
N SER A 308 22.07 -0.81 -18.15
CA SER A 308 20.79 -0.66 -18.84
C SER A 308 19.68 -0.43 -17.81
N LEU A 309 18.96 0.67 -17.98
CA LEU A 309 17.93 1.13 -17.05
C LEU A 309 16.54 0.88 -17.60
N VAL A 310 15.65 0.41 -16.73
CA VAL A 310 14.25 0.13 -17.05
C VAL A 310 13.36 0.91 -16.08
N THR A 311 12.53 1.77 -16.64
CA THR A 311 11.48 2.50 -15.92
C THR A 311 10.26 1.58 -15.70
N HIS A 312 9.45 1.87 -14.68
CA HIS A 312 8.39 0.94 -14.23
C HIS A 312 7.09 1.62 -13.77
N LEU A 313 6.86 2.86 -14.15
CA LEU A 313 5.72 3.66 -13.67
C LEU A 313 4.41 3.42 -14.45
N GLY A 314 4.30 2.28 -15.13
CA GLY A 314 3.07 1.85 -15.81
C GLY A 314 2.11 1.07 -14.92
N GLY A 315 2.54 0.62 -13.74
CA GLY A 315 1.71 -0.14 -12.79
C GLY A 315 1.18 0.72 -11.65
N TRP A 316 -0.01 0.38 -11.12
CA TRP A 316 -0.54 0.99 -9.90
C TRP A 316 0.13 0.41 -8.66
N HIS A 317 0.51 1.30 -7.74
CA HIS A 317 1.04 0.93 -6.43
C HIS A 317 0.35 1.77 -5.34
N PRO A 318 -0.01 1.18 -4.18
CA PRO A 318 -0.71 1.90 -3.11
C PRO A 318 0.00 3.17 -2.64
N HIS A 319 1.34 3.15 -2.58
CA HIS A 319 2.13 4.30 -2.12
C HIS A 319 2.05 5.55 -3.02
N TYR A 320 1.49 5.46 -4.23
CA TYR A 320 1.18 6.65 -5.02
C TYR A 320 0.03 7.48 -4.45
N LEU A 321 -0.76 6.91 -3.54
CA LEU A 321 -1.79 7.64 -2.79
C LEU A 321 -1.23 8.64 -1.78
N ALA A 322 0.10 8.71 -1.59
CA ALA A 322 0.73 9.72 -0.73
C ALA A 322 0.37 11.17 -1.12
N GLY A 323 0.19 11.45 -2.42
CA GLY A 323 -0.29 12.77 -2.89
C GLY A 323 -1.65 13.16 -2.32
N PRO A 324 -2.71 12.34 -2.52
CA PRO A 324 -4.00 12.52 -1.86
C PRO A 324 -3.95 12.69 -0.33
N PHE A 325 -3.06 12.00 0.39
CA PHE A 325 -2.92 12.23 1.84
C PHE A 325 -2.39 13.63 2.18
N VAL A 326 -1.47 14.17 1.39
CA VAL A 326 -1.01 15.56 1.53
C VAL A 326 -2.14 16.54 1.20
N MET A 327 -2.96 16.24 0.19
CA MET A 327 -4.16 17.01 -0.15
C MET A 327 -5.10 17.13 1.05
N PHE A 328 -5.42 16.03 1.75
CA PHE A 328 -6.30 16.07 2.93
C PHE A 328 -5.78 16.99 4.04
N ARG A 329 -4.45 17.05 4.28
CA ARG A 329 -3.84 18.02 5.21
C ARG A 329 -4.17 19.46 4.84
N THR A 330 -4.03 19.79 3.55
CA THR A 330 -4.29 21.15 3.06
C THR A 330 -5.77 21.51 3.06
N TYR A 331 -6.63 20.51 2.77
CA TYR A 331 -8.09 20.67 2.78
C TYR A 331 -8.62 20.98 4.18
N ASP A 332 -8.06 20.36 5.23
CA ASP A 332 -8.45 20.67 6.61
C ASP A 332 -8.10 22.11 7.00
N LEU A 333 -6.86 22.56 6.73
CA LEU A 333 -6.44 23.94 7.01
C LEU A 333 -7.30 24.99 6.28
N ALA A 334 -7.66 24.72 5.04
CA ALA A 334 -8.56 25.56 4.25
C ALA A 334 -9.96 25.68 4.86
N ASN A 335 -10.45 24.60 5.49
CA ASN A 335 -11.81 24.51 6.00
C ASN A 335 -11.94 24.67 7.51
N GLN A 336 -10.84 24.79 8.27
CA GLN A 336 -10.89 24.95 9.73
C GLN A 336 -11.74 26.15 10.15
N GLY A 337 -11.71 27.26 9.40
CA GLY A 337 -12.59 28.41 9.62
C GLY A 337 -14.07 28.05 9.47
N THR A 338 -14.42 27.34 8.40
CA THR A 338 -15.79 26.90 8.09
C THR A 338 -16.27 25.83 9.05
N VAL A 339 -15.43 24.88 9.46
CA VAL A 339 -15.77 23.81 10.40
C VAL A 339 -15.99 24.37 11.81
N LEU A 340 -15.12 25.27 12.27
CA LEU A 340 -15.32 25.97 13.56
C LEU A 340 -16.57 26.84 13.53
N GLN A 341 -16.79 27.60 12.46
CA GLN A 341 -18.01 28.40 12.30
C GLN A 341 -19.26 27.51 12.25
N ASN A 342 -19.24 26.41 11.49
CA ASN A 342 -20.36 25.47 11.43
C ASN A 342 -20.61 24.80 12.79
N ALA A 343 -19.57 24.47 13.54
CA ALA A 343 -19.69 23.94 14.89
C ALA A 343 -20.25 24.97 15.88
N GLN A 344 -19.87 26.25 15.75
CA GLN A 344 -20.44 27.35 16.53
C GLN A 344 -21.91 27.59 16.19
N SER A 345 -22.26 27.69 14.90
CA SER A 345 -23.65 27.81 14.45
C SER A 345 -24.51 26.62 14.89
N ALA A 346 -23.98 25.39 14.82
CA ALA A 346 -24.67 24.21 15.32
C ALA A 346 -24.89 24.27 16.84
N LYS A 347 -23.92 24.76 17.61
CA LYS A 347 -24.06 24.96 19.06
C LYS A 347 -25.14 25.99 19.38
N GLU A 348 -25.23 27.08 18.63
CA GLU A 348 -26.27 28.10 18.79
C GLU A 348 -27.67 27.56 18.46
N GLU A 349 -27.82 26.83 17.35
CA GLU A 349 -29.09 26.21 16.96
C GLU A 349 -29.57 25.16 17.97
N VAL A 350 -28.65 24.32 18.49
CA VAL A 350 -28.97 23.38 19.58
C VAL A 350 -29.39 24.14 20.85
N GLY A 351 -28.71 25.24 21.19
CA GLY A 351 -29.09 26.10 22.32
C GLY A 351 -30.51 26.66 22.19
N LYS A 352 -30.86 27.20 21.01
CA LYS A 352 -32.21 27.70 20.72
C LYS A 352 -33.25 26.59 20.82
N PHE A 353 -32.96 25.40 20.29
CA PHE A 353 -33.86 24.25 20.37
C PHE A 353 -34.12 23.84 21.82
N LEU A 354 -33.07 23.75 22.65
CA LEU A 354 -33.21 23.39 24.06
C LEU A 354 -34.01 24.42 24.86
N LEU A 355 -33.79 25.72 24.61
CA LEU A 355 -34.60 26.78 25.22
C LEU A 355 -36.06 26.69 24.80
N ALA A 356 -36.33 26.49 23.51
CA ALA A 356 -37.69 26.33 23.00
C ALA A 356 -38.40 25.06 23.51
N GLN A 357 -37.66 24.02 23.90
CA GLN A 357 -38.22 22.86 24.59
C GLN A 357 -38.50 23.18 26.06
N ALA A 358 -37.59 23.87 26.76
CA ALA A 358 -37.79 24.28 28.15
C ALA A 358 -39.06 25.15 28.32
N ASP A 359 -39.29 26.09 27.41
CA ASP A 359 -40.49 26.94 27.40
C ASP A 359 -41.80 26.18 27.16
N LYS A 360 -41.74 24.97 26.60
CA LYS A 360 -42.94 24.11 26.43
C LYS A 360 -43.28 23.28 27.66
N PHE A 361 -42.34 23.16 28.60
CA PHE A 361 -42.49 22.36 29.82
C PHE A 361 -42.60 23.22 31.09
N ALA A 362 -42.36 24.53 30.99
CA ALA A 362 -42.70 25.53 32.00
C ALA A 362 -44.12 26.05 31.77
#